data_AF-A0A2V7XF23-F1
#
_entry.id   AF-A0A2V7XF23-F1
#
_cell.length_a   1.000
_cell.length_b   1.000
_cell.length_c   1.000
_cell.angle_alpha   90.00
_cell.angle_beta   90.00
_cell.angle_gamma   90.00
#
_symmetry.space_group_name_H-M   'P 1'
#
loop_
_entity.id
_entity.type
_entity.pdbx_description
1 polymer ?
#
loop_
_entity_poly.entity_id
_entity_poly.type
_entity_poly.pdbx_seq_one_letter_code
_entity_poly.pdbx_strand_id
1 'polypeptide(L)'
;MKHPSSIFVGTLTLALSASGLAGSDPVVTVVMDKLDDPRGLAFGPGGALFVAEAGYGGAPCPPVAPGGVALNCYGLTGAISRLWHGRQDRVVSGLPSVSFRLGASARGPHDIAMRFGIGAGSSVLGASGAHVTIGLEADPATREPLNRPDLGKLFHIPPSALLAPSAHLCDHDCWSPVVDIAAYEIGGGPDGGAPESDPYGLLVERRGGPGDDGDAEEGKSGGDVVIDASGNSLLRVDEDGNISLLAVFPSRTTTPPRPTPGGVALTDSVPTSVVVGPDGAYYVGELAGIPFVGTKRDKSNVYRVEAGQDPDHPTVFLDGHVTRFNAIIDMAFQGDDLYIVQHWTMAPDGTRKDGNVIRVACGGRPLVCDGLHPTTVLGGLDGPTSLAFGPDGALYVTNHGASPAFASATSEHKPLGEVLRIDLGSADDHG
;
A
#
# COMPACT_ATOMS: atom_id res chain seq x y z
N MET A 1 -14.25 84.46 0.27
CA MET A 1 -15.05 83.55 1.12
C MET A 1 -16.04 82.78 0.24
N LYS A 2 -15.66 81.59 -0.20
CA LYS A 2 -16.51 80.58 -0.83
C LYS A 2 -15.89 79.23 -0.46
N HIS A 3 -16.58 78.42 0.34
CA HIS A 3 -16.20 77.02 0.61
C HIS A 3 -16.97 76.12 -0.36
N PRO A 4 -16.35 75.08 -0.96
CA PRO A 4 -17.08 73.96 -1.52
C PRO A 4 -17.19 72.83 -0.47
N SER A 5 -18.41 72.36 -0.26
CA SER A 5 -18.75 71.21 0.57
C SER A 5 -18.39 69.91 -0.16
N SER A 6 -17.60 69.03 0.47
CA SER A 6 -17.38 67.66 -0.02
C SER A 6 -18.43 66.72 0.56
N ILE A 7 -19.11 65.99 -0.32
CA ILE A 7 -20.07 64.93 0.00
C ILE A 7 -19.28 63.63 0.17
N PHE A 8 -19.31 63.05 1.37
CA PHE A 8 -18.80 61.69 1.62
C PHE A 8 -19.88 60.68 1.26
N VAL A 9 -19.63 59.83 0.27
CA VAL A 9 -20.43 58.63 -0.02
C VAL A 9 -19.83 57.48 0.79
N GLY A 10 -20.52 57.07 1.85
CA GLY A 10 -20.13 55.91 2.66
C GLY A 10 -20.63 54.62 2.02
N THR A 11 -19.73 53.78 1.53
CA THR A 11 -20.02 52.42 1.08
C THR A 11 -20.24 51.52 2.29
N LEU A 12 -21.48 51.09 2.50
CA LEU A 12 -21.85 50.09 3.51
C LEU A 12 -21.39 48.71 3.03
N THR A 13 -20.31 48.18 3.63
CA THR A 13 -19.84 46.81 3.39
C THR A 13 -20.65 45.86 4.27
N LEU A 14 -21.51 45.05 3.66
CA LEU A 14 -22.26 44.01 4.35
C LEU A 14 -21.32 42.80 4.53
N ALA A 15 -20.83 42.59 5.76
CA ALA A 15 -20.05 41.41 6.10
C ALA A 15 -20.99 40.19 6.19
N LEU A 16 -21.03 39.36 5.15
CA LEU A 16 -21.60 38.02 5.25
C LEU A 16 -20.66 37.17 6.10
N SER A 17 -21.05 36.90 7.34
CA SER A 17 -20.42 35.88 8.18
C SER A 17 -20.80 34.52 7.61
N ALA A 18 -19.93 33.94 6.79
CA ALA A 18 -20.02 32.52 6.46
C ALA A 18 -19.66 31.72 7.72
N SER A 19 -20.68 31.26 8.44
CA SER A 19 -20.51 30.24 9.47
C SER A 19 -20.12 28.94 8.79
N GLY A 20 -18.81 28.70 8.65
CA GLY A 20 -18.30 27.37 8.31
C GLY A 20 -18.72 26.40 9.42
N LEU A 21 -19.48 25.37 9.07
CA LEU A 21 -19.67 24.21 9.92
C LEU A 21 -18.29 23.58 10.09
N ALA A 22 -17.68 23.76 11.26
CA ALA A 22 -16.55 22.95 11.67
C ALA A 22 -17.08 21.52 11.82
N GLY A 23 -16.75 20.64 10.87
CA GLY A 23 -16.88 19.22 11.08
C GLY A 23 -16.06 18.85 12.33
N SER A 24 -16.61 18.01 13.20
CA SER A 24 -15.86 17.48 14.33
C SER A 24 -14.62 16.76 13.82
N ASP A 25 -13.47 16.99 14.45
CA ASP A 25 -12.27 16.20 14.19
C ASP A 25 -12.60 14.70 14.34
N PRO A 26 -12.08 13.83 13.46
CA PRO A 26 -12.39 12.41 13.54
C PRO A 26 -11.88 11.84 14.87
N VAL A 27 -12.65 10.91 15.45
CA VAL A 27 -12.23 10.23 16.68
C VAL A 27 -11.23 9.15 16.30
N VAL A 28 -10.00 9.30 16.80
CA VAL A 28 -8.88 8.37 16.52
C VAL A 28 -8.55 7.57 17.78
N THR A 29 -8.48 6.26 17.66
CA THR A 29 -8.13 5.33 18.75
C THR A 29 -7.03 4.37 18.29
N VAL A 30 -5.98 4.19 19.09
CA VAL A 30 -5.01 3.12 18.87
C VAL A 30 -5.64 1.79 19.28
N VAL A 31 -5.77 0.86 18.33
CA VAL A 31 -6.40 -0.46 18.56
C VAL A 31 -5.39 -1.61 18.56
N MET A 32 -4.20 -1.38 18.01
CA MET A 32 -3.05 -2.28 18.11
C MET A 32 -1.79 -1.45 18.33
N ASP A 33 -0.85 -1.95 19.13
CA ASP A 33 0.43 -1.28 19.42
C ASP A 33 1.61 -2.25 19.35
N LYS A 34 2.84 -1.72 19.39
CA LYS A 34 4.09 -2.51 19.43
C LYS A 34 4.19 -3.50 18.27
N LEU A 35 3.85 -3.04 17.08
CA LEU A 35 4.03 -3.77 15.84
C LEU A 35 5.41 -3.46 15.21
N ASP A 36 5.93 -4.44 14.48
CA ASP A 36 7.23 -4.45 13.82
C ASP A 36 7.09 -3.98 12.36
N ASP A 37 7.25 -2.68 12.10
CA ASP A 37 7.02 -2.05 10.79
C ASP A 37 5.70 -2.54 10.16
N PRO A 38 4.53 -2.22 10.77
CA PRO A 38 3.25 -2.69 10.25
C PRO A 38 3.00 -2.14 8.85
N ARG A 39 2.49 -2.99 7.96
CA ARG A 39 2.21 -2.69 6.55
C ARG A 39 0.74 -2.96 6.25
N GLY A 40 0.44 -3.84 5.29
CA GLY A 40 -0.91 -4.18 4.85
C GLY A 40 -1.84 -4.68 5.96
N LEU A 41 -3.13 -4.37 5.79
CA LEU A 41 -4.22 -4.72 6.69
C LEU A 41 -5.29 -5.51 5.95
N ALA A 42 -5.80 -6.59 6.56
CA ALA A 42 -6.97 -7.28 6.04
C ALA A 42 -7.93 -7.72 7.15
N PHE A 43 -9.22 -7.51 6.92
CA PHE A 43 -10.27 -8.13 7.71
C PHE A 43 -10.55 -9.55 7.22
N GLY A 44 -10.59 -10.49 8.17
CA GLY A 44 -10.90 -11.89 7.92
C GLY A 44 -12.17 -12.38 8.64
N PRO A 45 -12.33 -13.70 8.78
CA PRO A 45 -13.50 -14.33 9.40
C PRO A 45 -13.82 -13.74 10.79
N GLY A 46 -15.11 -13.49 11.04
CA GLY A 46 -15.57 -12.99 12.34
C GLY A 46 -15.11 -11.57 12.68
N GLY A 47 -14.68 -10.78 11.68
CA GLY A 47 -14.24 -9.40 11.86
C GLY A 47 -12.85 -9.28 12.51
N ALA A 48 -12.06 -10.35 12.53
CA ALA A 48 -10.67 -10.28 12.95
C ALA A 48 -9.87 -9.40 11.98
N LEU A 49 -9.09 -8.46 12.51
CA LEU A 49 -8.16 -7.64 11.75
C LEU A 49 -6.77 -8.30 11.78
N PHE A 50 -6.15 -8.45 10.62
CA PHE A 50 -4.80 -8.97 10.48
C PHE A 50 -3.87 -7.90 9.92
N VAL A 51 -2.64 -7.89 10.42
CA VAL A 51 -1.61 -6.91 10.05
C VAL A 51 -0.36 -7.66 9.60
N ALA A 52 0.10 -7.37 8.39
CA ALA A 52 1.42 -7.77 7.94
C ALA A 52 2.48 -6.92 8.65
N GLU A 53 3.48 -7.55 9.25
CA GLU A 53 4.59 -6.88 9.93
C GLU A 53 5.87 -7.17 9.14
N ALA A 54 6.44 -6.14 8.52
CA ALA A 54 7.64 -6.29 7.68
C ALA A 54 8.85 -6.79 8.48
N GLY A 55 8.81 -6.65 9.81
CA GLY A 55 9.88 -7.07 10.70
C GLY A 55 10.96 -6.01 10.81
N TYR A 56 12.19 -6.44 11.08
CA TYR A 56 13.33 -5.54 11.31
C TYR A 56 14.64 -6.09 10.75
N GLY A 57 14.55 -7.03 9.81
CA GLY A 57 15.70 -7.75 9.29
C GLY A 57 16.34 -8.66 10.34
N GLY A 58 17.66 -8.84 10.29
CA GLY A 58 18.37 -9.67 11.26
C GLY A 58 19.88 -9.47 11.28
N ALA A 59 20.51 -9.96 12.34
CA ALA A 59 21.96 -10.01 12.50
C ALA A 59 22.50 -11.39 12.08
N PRO A 60 23.72 -11.48 11.50
CA PRO A 60 24.67 -10.38 11.28
C PRO A 60 24.26 -9.49 10.10
N CYS A 61 24.46 -8.18 10.27
CA CYS A 61 24.38 -7.17 9.21
C CYS A 61 25.79 -6.87 8.71
N PRO A 62 26.29 -7.50 7.64
CA PRO A 62 27.61 -7.20 7.11
C PRO A 62 27.72 -5.72 6.65
N PRO A 63 28.92 -5.20 6.34
CA PRO A 63 29.04 -3.96 5.59
C PRO A 63 28.62 -4.17 4.13
N VAL A 64 28.03 -3.17 3.48
CA VAL A 64 27.81 -3.18 2.03
C VAL A 64 28.99 -2.52 1.33
N ALA A 65 29.40 -3.08 0.18
CA ALA A 65 30.45 -2.48 -0.64
C ALA A 65 30.02 -1.09 -1.15
N PRO A 66 30.95 -0.16 -1.40
CA PRO A 66 30.61 1.14 -1.97
C PRO A 66 29.78 1.00 -3.26
N GLY A 67 28.56 1.57 -3.28
CA GLY A 67 27.64 1.50 -4.42
C GLY A 67 26.65 0.33 -4.43
N GLY A 68 26.68 -0.57 -3.44
CA GLY A 68 25.67 -1.63 -3.28
C GLY A 68 24.45 -1.17 -2.48
N VAL A 69 23.31 -1.85 -2.68
CA VAL A 69 22.08 -1.67 -1.88
C VAL A 69 22.30 -2.13 -0.44
N ALA A 70 21.93 -1.29 0.53
CA ALA A 70 22.18 -1.49 1.96
C ALA A 70 21.28 -2.56 2.64
N LEU A 71 20.56 -3.39 1.86
CA LEU A 71 19.61 -4.42 2.30
C LEU A 71 20.31 -5.73 2.62
N ASN A 72 21.03 -5.74 3.73
CA ASN A 72 21.85 -6.88 4.08
C ASN A 72 21.65 -7.41 5.50
N CYS A 73 20.80 -6.77 6.29
CA CYS A 73 20.32 -7.30 7.55
C CYS A 73 19.17 -8.28 7.29
N TYR A 74 19.49 -9.51 6.92
CA TYR A 74 18.48 -10.56 6.72
C TYR A 74 18.18 -11.29 8.02
N GLY A 75 16.90 -11.56 8.28
CA GLY A 75 16.43 -12.35 9.42
C GLY A 75 15.00 -12.83 9.24
N LEU A 76 14.59 -13.77 10.09
CA LEU A 76 13.23 -14.29 10.12
C LEU A 76 12.41 -13.53 11.16
N THR A 77 12.22 -12.23 10.93
CA THR A 77 11.58 -11.30 11.88
C THR A 77 10.26 -10.75 11.38
N GLY A 78 9.87 -11.08 10.14
CA GLY A 78 8.54 -10.79 9.63
C GLY A 78 7.48 -11.60 10.38
N ALA A 79 6.28 -11.03 10.48
CA ALA A 79 5.20 -11.60 11.26
C ALA A 79 3.81 -11.23 10.72
N ILE A 80 2.79 -11.88 11.29
CA ILE A 80 1.39 -11.49 11.13
C ILE A 80 0.78 -11.38 12.52
N SER A 81 0.26 -10.20 12.83
CA SER A 81 -0.51 -9.95 14.04
C SER A 81 -2.00 -9.95 13.76
N ARG A 82 -2.80 -10.30 14.77
CA ARG A 82 -4.26 -10.36 14.72
C ARG A 82 -4.85 -9.59 15.89
N LEU A 83 -5.80 -8.70 15.61
CA LEU A 83 -6.73 -8.16 16.59
C LEU A 83 -8.08 -8.86 16.43
N TRP A 84 -8.52 -9.55 17.49
CA TRP A 84 -9.80 -10.25 17.49
C TRP A 84 -10.45 -10.20 18.86
N HIS A 85 -11.72 -9.79 18.92
CA HIS A 85 -12.47 -9.58 20.17
C HIS A 85 -11.72 -8.73 21.21
N GLY A 86 -11.09 -7.64 20.76
CA GLY A 86 -10.33 -6.72 21.61
C GLY A 86 -8.98 -7.25 22.10
N ARG A 87 -8.53 -8.42 21.61
CA ARG A 87 -7.24 -9.01 21.93
C ARG A 87 -6.31 -8.97 20.73
N GLN A 88 -5.14 -8.37 20.92
CA GLN A 88 -4.03 -8.44 19.98
C GLN A 88 -3.14 -9.66 20.30
N ASP A 89 -2.84 -10.47 19.29
CA ASP A 89 -1.90 -11.59 19.35
C ASP A 89 -1.05 -11.65 18.09
N ARG A 90 0.22 -12.05 18.21
CA ARG A 90 1.01 -12.49 17.07
C ARG A 90 0.65 -13.92 16.73
N VAL A 91 0.18 -14.16 15.51
CA VAL A 91 -0.32 -15.49 15.08
C VAL A 91 0.67 -16.21 14.17
N VAL A 92 1.49 -15.46 13.43
CA VAL A 92 2.60 -15.98 12.62
C VAL A 92 3.85 -15.18 12.90
N SER A 93 4.99 -15.87 12.97
CA SER A 93 6.32 -15.27 13.02
C SER A 93 7.30 -16.07 12.16
N GLY A 94 8.52 -15.58 12.05
CA GLY A 94 9.57 -16.28 11.32
C GLY A 94 9.50 -16.08 9.80
N LEU A 95 8.71 -15.12 9.32
CA LEU A 95 8.67 -14.79 7.90
C LEU A 95 9.95 -14.04 7.49
N PRO A 96 10.40 -14.19 6.23
CA PRO A 96 11.59 -13.51 5.74
C PRO A 96 11.47 -12.00 5.87
N SER A 97 12.56 -11.37 6.31
CA SER A 97 12.69 -9.92 6.44
C SER A 97 14.11 -9.51 6.12
N VAL A 98 14.27 -8.48 5.29
CA VAL A 98 15.54 -7.80 5.07
C VAL A 98 15.37 -6.32 5.33
N SER A 99 16.37 -5.69 5.94
CA SER A 99 16.30 -4.26 6.24
C SER A 99 17.63 -3.58 5.97
N PHE A 100 17.61 -2.26 6.02
CA PHE A 100 18.82 -1.51 6.30
C PHE A 100 19.29 -1.77 7.74
N ARG A 101 20.48 -1.28 8.06
CA ARG A 101 21.00 -1.25 9.43
C ARG A 101 19.95 -0.65 10.38
N LEU A 102 19.86 -1.19 11.59
CA LEU A 102 18.90 -0.77 12.62
C LEU A 102 17.42 -1.01 12.25
N GLY A 103 17.16 -1.97 11.35
CA GLY A 103 15.79 -2.33 10.97
C GLY A 103 15.08 -1.26 10.16
N ALA A 104 15.77 -0.21 9.73
CA ALA A 104 15.13 0.85 8.94
C ALA A 104 14.64 0.31 7.60
N SER A 105 13.40 0.68 7.25
CA SER A 105 12.73 0.28 6.02
C SER A 105 12.75 -1.23 5.83
N ALA A 106 12.19 -2.03 6.73
CA ALA A 106 12.17 -3.47 6.49
C ALA A 106 11.34 -3.83 5.22
N ARG A 107 11.86 -4.79 4.44
CA ARG A 107 11.20 -5.53 3.37
C ARG A 107 10.98 -6.95 3.87
N GLY A 108 9.75 -7.22 4.28
CA GLY A 108 9.28 -8.53 4.71
C GLY A 108 7.84 -8.64 4.24
N PRO A 109 6.91 -9.13 5.08
CA PRO A 109 5.47 -8.99 4.83
C PRO A 109 5.08 -7.55 4.48
N HIS A 110 4.78 -7.29 3.20
CA HIS A 110 4.33 -5.98 2.72
C HIS A 110 2.81 -5.88 2.74
N ASP A 111 2.13 -6.88 2.23
CA ASP A 111 0.68 -6.87 2.22
C ASP A 111 0.11 -8.25 2.54
N ILE A 112 -1.16 -8.27 2.97
CA ILE A 112 -1.89 -9.47 3.34
C ILE A 112 -3.29 -9.39 2.77
N ALA A 113 -3.72 -10.46 2.10
CA ALA A 113 -5.07 -10.55 1.55
C ALA A 113 -5.73 -11.89 1.89
N MET A 114 -6.97 -11.84 2.38
CA MET A 114 -7.72 -13.01 2.79
C MET A 114 -8.25 -13.77 1.57
N ARG A 115 -7.96 -15.07 1.50
CA ARG A 115 -8.35 -15.94 0.40
C ARG A 115 -9.74 -16.52 0.61
N PHE A 116 -10.56 -16.52 -0.43
CA PHE A 116 -11.88 -17.13 -0.40
C PHE A 116 -11.79 -18.67 -0.37
N GLY A 117 -12.58 -19.31 0.49
CA GLY A 117 -12.81 -20.75 0.45
C GLY A 117 -13.83 -21.15 -0.60
N ILE A 118 -13.62 -22.32 -1.21
CA ILE A 118 -14.59 -22.95 -2.12
C ILE A 118 -15.57 -23.78 -1.29
N GLY A 119 -16.83 -23.35 -1.25
CA GLY A 119 -17.96 -24.13 -0.74
C GLY A 119 -19.03 -24.30 -1.81
N ALA A 120 -19.92 -25.29 -1.65
CA ALA A 120 -20.97 -25.68 -2.62
C ALA A 120 -22.09 -24.63 -2.85
N GLY A 121 -21.82 -23.34 -2.67
CA GLY A 121 -22.79 -22.26 -2.91
C GLY A 121 -22.44 -20.89 -2.33
N SER A 122 -21.27 -20.69 -1.69
CA SER A 122 -20.84 -19.39 -1.18
C SER A 122 -19.31 -19.34 -0.99
N SER A 123 -18.68 -18.26 -1.45
CA SER A 123 -17.28 -17.93 -1.15
C SER A 123 -17.18 -17.32 0.25
N VAL A 124 -16.48 -17.99 1.17
CA VAL A 124 -16.25 -17.49 2.54
C VAL A 124 -14.86 -16.83 2.60
N LEU A 125 -14.80 -15.53 2.87
CA LEU A 125 -13.54 -14.78 3.00
C LEU A 125 -12.67 -15.37 4.12
N GLY A 126 -11.41 -15.66 3.84
CA GLY A 126 -10.42 -16.21 4.77
C GLY A 126 -10.54 -17.72 5.04
N ALA A 127 -11.52 -18.41 4.46
CA ALA A 127 -11.65 -19.86 4.65
C ALA A 127 -10.52 -20.66 3.98
N SER A 128 -9.84 -20.10 2.98
CA SER A 128 -8.62 -20.67 2.39
C SER A 128 -7.35 -20.12 3.02
N GLY A 129 -7.43 -19.26 4.03
CA GLY A 129 -6.29 -18.62 4.68
C GLY A 129 -6.03 -17.24 4.10
N ALA A 130 -4.77 -16.82 4.06
CA ALA A 130 -4.35 -15.54 3.49
C ALA A 130 -3.12 -15.73 2.60
N HIS A 131 -2.96 -14.83 1.64
CA HIS A 131 -1.70 -14.65 0.92
C HIS A 131 -0.97 -13.42 1.45
N VAL A 132 0.36 -13.47 1.40
CA VAL A 132 1.25 -12.40 1.90
C VAL A 132 2.39 -12.19 0.91
N THR A 133 2.62 -10.95 0.52
CA THR A 133 3.79 -10.56 -0.29
C THR A 133 5.01 -10.37 0.59
N ILE A 134 6.16 -10.88 0.16
CA ILE A 134 7.46 -10.65 0.81
C ILE A 134 8.33 -9.83 -0.12
N GLY A 135 8.72 -8.63 0.33
CA GLY A 135 9.56 -7.71 -0.44
C GLY A 135 10.99 -8.19 -0.67
N LEU A 136 11.70 -7.48 -1.54
CA LEU A 136 13.11 -7.72 -1.88
C LEU A 136 13.86 -6.41 -2.10
N GLU A 137 13.32 -5.52 -2.95
CA GLU A 137 13.94 -4.26 -3.41
C GLU A 137 15.40 -4.45 -3.87
N ALA A 138 15.62 -5.44 -4.74
CA ALA A 138 16.93 -5.76 -5.28
C ALA A 138 16.82 -6.62 -6.55
N ASP A 139 17.93 -6.74 -7.26
CA ASP A 139 18.08 -7.70 -8.35
C ASP A 139 17.86 -9.14 -7.80
N PRO A 140 16.88 -9.89 -8.35
CA PRO A 140 16.58 -11.26 -7.95
C PRO A 140 17.80 -12.20 -7.93
N ALA A 141 18.78 -11.96 -8.81
CA ALA A 141 20.00 -12.77 -8.91
C ALA A 141 20.92 -12.63 -7.68
N THR A 142 20.72 -11.61 -6.86
CA THR A 142 21.51 -11.40 -5.63
C THR A 142 21.10 -12.30 -4.47
N ARG A 143 19.91 -12.92 -4.53
CA ARG A 143 19.36 -13.80 -3.48
C ARG A 143 20.18 -15.07 -3.27
N GLU A 144 20.52 -15.75 -4.37
CA GLU A 144 21.19 -17.06 -4.35
C GLU A 144 22.57 -17.03 -3.68
N PRO A 145 23.51 -16.13 -4.04
CA PRO A 145 24.81 -16.06 -3.36
C PRO A 145 24.71 -15.71 -1.87
N LEU A 146 23.61 -15.10 -1.45
CA LEU A 146 23.35 -14.71 -0.06
C LEU A 146 22.52 -15.75 0.71
N ASN A 147 22.10 -16.84 0.06
CA ASN A 147 21.19 -17.86 0.59
C ASN A 147 19.90 -17.24 1.16
N ARG A 148 19.25 -16.38 0.36
CA ARG A 148 17.98 -15.70 0.68
C ARG A 148 16.90 -16.03 -0.34
N PRO A 149 16.61 -17.32 -0.62
CA PRO A 149 15.69 -17.69 -1.68
C PRO A 149 14.24 -17.26 -1.38
N ASP A 150 13.93 -16.87 -0.15
CA ASP A 150 12.56 -16.64 0.31
C ASP A 150 12.06 -15.20 0.11
N LEU A 151 12.95 -14.26 -0.19
CA LEU A 151 12.59 -12.87 -0.49
C LEU A 151 12.03 -12.74 -1.91
N GLY A 152 11.13 -11.78 -2.14
CA GLY A 152 10.54 -11.52 -3.45
C GLY A 152 9.45 -12.53 -3.86
N LYS A 153 8.76 -13.14 -2.90
CA LYS A 153 7.79 -14.22 -3.13
C LYS A 153 6.42 -13.89 -2.57
N LEU A 154 5.42 -14.60 -3.08
CA LEU A 154 4.09 -14.69 -2.49
C LEU A 154 4.03 -15.94 -1.61
N PHE A 155 3.53 -15.80 -0.38
CA PHE A 155 3.38 -16.89 0.58
C PHE A 155 1.92 -17.13 0.95
N HIS A 156 1.58 -18.39 1.21
CA HIS A 156 0.30 -18.81 1.76
C HIS A 156 0.41 -19.02 3.26
N ILE A 157 -0.58 -18.51 3.98
CA ILE A 157 -0.76 -18.65 5.41
C ILE A 157 -2.07 -19.40 5.65
N PRO A 158 -2.04 -20.59 6.26
CA PRO A 158 -3.22 -21.41 6.41
C PRO A 158 -4.20 -20.84 7.45
N PRO A 159 -5.51 -21.15 7.34
CA PRO A 159 -6.50 -20.76 8.34
C PRO A 159 -6.15 -21.21 9.76
N SER A 160 -5.52 -22.38 9.89
CA SER A 160 -5.11 -22.95 11.18
C SER A 160 -4.11 -22.06 11.91
N ALA A 161 -3.25 -21.34 11.19
CA ALA A 161 -2.31 -20.37 11.75
C ALA A 161 -3.03 -19.07 12.10
N LEU A 162 -3.78 -18.50 11.14
CA LEU A 162 -4.47 -17.22 11.32
C LEU A 162 -5.50 -17.25 12.46
N LEU A 163 -6.21 -18.36 12.62
CA LEU A 163 -7.26 -18.54 13.64
C LEU A 163 -6.78 -19.34 14.85
N ALA A 164 -5.47 -19.57 14.98
CA ALA A 164 -4.91 -20.25 16.12
C ALA A 164 -5.30 -19.55 17.44
N PRO A 165 -5.56 -20.31 18.52
CA PRO A 165 -5.66 -19.73 19.85
C PRO A 165 -4.36 -19.03 20.20
N SER A 166 -4.42 -17.97 20.99
CA SER A 166 -3.26 -17.14 21.34
C SER A 166 -2.10 -17.85 22.03
N ALA A 167 -2.31 -19.08 22.52
CA ALA A 167 -1.27 -19.93 23.08
C ALA A 167 -0.43 -20.67 22.01
N HIS A 168 -0.85 -20.60 20.75
CA HIS A 168 -0.26 -21.33 19.63
C HIS A 168 0.23 -20.33 18.58
N LEU A 169 1.50 -19.95 18.70
CA LEU A 169 2.20 -19.18 17.68
C LEU A 169 2.66 -20.12 16.57
N CYS A 170 2.48 -19.67 15.33
CA CYS A 170 3.02 -20.30 14.13
C CYS A 170 4.40 -19.72 13.84
N ASP A 171 5.46 -20.35 14.35
CA ASP A 171 6.84 -19.83 14.29
C ASP A 171 7.78 -20.60 13.34
N HIS A 172 7.34 -21.74 12.81
CA HIS A 172 8.06 -22.52 11.79
C HIS A 172 7.11 -23.43 10.99
N ASP A 173 7.50 -23.75 9.75
CA ASP A 173 6.92 -24.80 8.89
C ASP A 173 5.40 -24.75 8.67
N CYS A 174 4.81 -23.57 8.78
CA CYS A 174 3.36 -23.42 8.74
C CYS A 174 2.87 -22.42 7.69
N TRP A 175 3.78 -21.85 6.92
CA TRP A 175 3.53 -21.05 5.74
C TRP A 175 4.28 -21.68 4.57
N SER A 176 3.81 -21.48 3.35
CA SER A 176 4.42 -22.09 2.16
C SER A 176 4.53 -21.10 1.02
N PRO A 177 5.60 -21.14 0.22
CA PRO A 177 5.68 -20.31 -0.98
C PRO A 177 4.58 -20.72 -1.96
N VAL A 178 3.94 -19.73 -2.57
CA VAL A 178 2.96 -19.90 -3.66
C VAL A 178 3.67 -19.73 -4.99
N VAL A 179 4.33 -18.59 -5.19
CA VAL A 179 5.03 -18.24 -6.42
C VAL A 179 6.21 -17.31 -6.13
N ASP A 180 7.25 -17.41 -6.95
CA ASP A 180 8.39 -16.48 -6.95
C ASP A 180 8.12 -15.32 -7.92
N ILE A 181 7.69 -14.18 -7.38
CA ILE A 181 7.39 -12.97 -8.18
C ILE A 181 8.69 -12.38 -8.70
N ALA A 182 9.73 -12.32 -7.88
CA ALA A 182 11.03 -11.81 -8.28
C ALA A 182 11.67 -12.61 -9.42
N ALA A 183 11.34 -13.90 -9.57
CA ALA A 183 11.77 -14.67 -10.72
C ALA A 183 11.21 -14.15 -12.07
N TYR A 184 10.09 -13.42 -12.06
CA TYR A 184 9.50 -12.81 -13.27
C TYR A 184 10.39 -11.71 -13.86
N GLU A 185 11.19 -11.05 -13.03
CA GLU A 185 12.12 -9.99 -13.44
C GLU A 185 13.44 -10.53 -14.04
N ILE A 186 13.71 -11.84 -13.89
CA ILE A 186 14.94 -12.46 -14.40
C ILE A 186 14.96 -12.40 -15.93
N GLY A 187 15.92 -11.64 -16.45
CA GLY A 187 16.09 -11.44 -17.90
C GLY A 187 15.62 -10.08 -18.42
N GLY A 188 15.24 -9.15 -17.54
CA GLY A 188 15.00 -7.73 -17.87
C GLY A 188 13.57 -7.25 -17.64
N GLY A 189 12.71 -8.08 -17.06
CA GLY A 189 11.36 -7.69 -16.67
C GLY A 189 10.44 -7.25 -17.82
N PRO A 190 9.19 -6.90 -17.50
CA PRO A 190 8.26 -6.32 -18.46
C PRO A 190 8.53 -4.83 -18.73
N ASP A 191 9.18 -4.10 -17.82
CA ASP A 191 9.44 -2.66 -17.95
C ASP A 191 10.70 -2.30 -18.77
N GLY A 192 11.49 -3.31 -19.15
CA GLY A 192 12.74 -3.14 -19.90
C GLY A 192 13.88 -2.49 -19.10
N GLY A 193 13.73 -2.41 -17.78
CA GLY A 193 14.70 -1.90 -16.83
C GLY A 193 15.82 -2.88 -16.50
N ALA A 194 16.65 -2.49 -15.53
CA ALA A 194 17.55 -3.46 -14.89
C ALA A 194 16.69 -4.41 -14.04
N PRO A 195 16.97 -5.72 -14.02
CA PRO A 195 16.22 -6.66 -13.19
C PRO A 195 16.19 -6.21 -11.73
N GLU A 196 15.02 -5.84 -11.23
CA GLU A 196 14.79 -5.48 -9.83
C GLU A 196 13.35 -5.80 -9.47
N SER A 197 13.13 -6.44 -8.32
CA SER A 197 11.80 -6.82 -7.86
C SER A 197 11.58 -6.41 -6.41
N ASP A 198 10.35 -5.98 -6.13
CA ASP A 198 9.85 -5.74 -4.78
C ASP A 198 8.32 -5.97 -4.74
N PRO A 199 7.87 -7.21 -4.50
CA PRO A 199 6.45 -7.51 -4.37
C PRO A 199 5.85 -6.73 -3.20
N TYR A 200 4.83 -5.92 -3.48
CA TYR A 200 4.27 -4.94 -2.58
C TYR A 200 2.78 -5.17 -2.36
N GLY A 201 1.90 -4.32 -2.92
CA GLY A 201 0.45 -4.42 -2.78
C GLY A 201 -0.13 -5.71 -3.35
N LEU A 202 -1.16 -6.22 -2.68
CA LEU A 202 -1.79 -7.51 -2.96
C LEU A 202 -3.31 -7.39 -2.93
N LEU A 203 -3.95 -7.90 -3.96
CA LEU A 203 -5.40 -8.00 -4.06
C LEU A 203 -5.79 -9.44 -4.40
N VAL A 204 -6.76 -10.00 -3.68
CA VAL A 204 -7.37 -11.29 -4.05
C VAL A 204 -8.61 -11.04 -4.88
N GLU A 205 -8.66 -11.61 -6.08
CA GLU A 205 -9.83 -11.56 -6.94
C GLU A 205 -10.93 -12.49 -6.43
N ARG A 206 -12.18 -12.01 -6.48
CA ARG A 206 -13.34 -12.90 -6.39
C ARG A 206 -13.46 -13.69 -7.70
N ARG A 207 -14.03 -14.89 -7.60
CA ARG A 207 -14.41 -15.71 -8.77
C ARG A 207 -15.18 -14.86 -9.79
N GLY A 208 -14.70 -14.84 -11.03
CA GLY A 208 -15.24 -14.02 -12.12
C GLY A 208 -14.39 -12.81 -12.50
N GLY A 209 -13.59 -12.29 -11.57
CA GLY A 209 -12.81 -11.07 -11.77
C GLY A 209 -13.68 -9.80 -11.80
N PRO A 210 -13.06 -8.61 -11.88
CA PRO A 210 -13.79 -7.36 -12.01
C PRO A 210 -14.56 -7.29 -13.35
N GLY A 211 -15.87 -7.05 -13.28
CA GLY A 211 -16.75 -6.93 -14.47
C GLY A 211 -17.56 -8.17 -14.85
N ASP A 212 -17.48 -9.27 -14.09
CA ASP A 212 -18.34 -10.45 -14.30
C ASP A 212 -19.76 -10.18 -13.79
N ASP A 213 -20.77 -10.41 -14.62
CA ASP A 213 -22.19 -10.09 -14.38
C ASP A 213 -22.91 -11.09 -13.45
N GLY A 214 -22.14 -11.87 -12.70
CA GLY A 214 -22.62 -12.80 -11.68
C GLY A 214 -22.90 -14.20 -12.21
N ASP A 215 -22.78 -14.44 -13.51
CA ASP A 215 -22.75 -15.78 -14.08
C ASP A 215 -21.34 -16.34 -13.92
N ALA A 216 -21.01 -16.75 -12.69
CA ALA A 216 -19.76 -17.41 -12.36
C ALA A 216 -19.52 -18.57 -13.33
N GLU A 217 -18.73 -18.32 -14.39
CA GLU A 217 -18.49 -19.36 -15.38
C GLU A 217 -17.87 -20.57 -14.67
N GLU A 218 -18.47 -21.73 -14.91
CA GLU A 218 -18.03 -22.99 -14.36
C GLU A 218 -16.65 -23.31 -14.97
N GLY A 219 -15.58 -23.00 -14.23
CA GLY A 219 -14.20 -23.23 -14.66
C GLY A 219 -13.24 -22.03 -14.56
N LYS A 220 -13.69 -20.81 -14.22
CA LYS A 220 -12.78 -19.69 -13.91
C LYS A 220 -12.42 -19.68 -12.42
N SER A 221 -11.15 -19.90 -12.13
CA SER A 221 -10.52 -19.79 -10.81
C SER A 221 -10.36 -18.33 -10.38
N GLY A 222 -10.34 -18.08 -9.07
CA GLY A 222 -9.90 -16.78 -8.55
C GLY A 222 -8.41 -16.57 -8.86
N GLY A 223 -7.86 -15.43 -8.45
CA GLY A 223 -6.43 -15.15 -8.62
C GLY A 223 -5.96 -14.15 -7.59
N ASP A 224 -4.64 -13.95 -7.54
CA ASP A 224 -4.05 -12.82 -6.87
C ASP A 224 -3.62 -11.80 -7.92
N VAL A 225 -3.77 -10.53 -7.59
CA VAL A 225 -3.19 -9.42 -8.33
C VAL A 225 -2.12 -8.81 -7.43
N VAL A 226 -0.90 -8.79 -7.93
CA VAL A 226 0.30 -8.42 -7.18
C VAL A 226 0.96 -7.25 -7.87
N ILE A 227 1.30 -6.23 -7.09
CA ILE A 227 2.18 -5.15 -7.52
C ILE A 227 3.62 -5.59 -7.31
N ASP A 228 4.44 -5.52 -8.37
CA ASP A 228 5.89 -5.49 -8.23
C ASP A 228 6.35 -4.03 -8.35
N ALA A 229 6.71 -3.43 -7.20
CA ALA A 229 6.99 -2.01 -7.11
C ALA A 229 8.28 -1.62 -7.84
N SER A 230 9.34 -2.41 -7.68
CA SER A 230 10.61 -2.17 -8.39
C SER A 230 10.53 -2.53 -9.87
N GLY A 231 9.74 -3.56 -10.23
CA GLY A 231 9.50 -3.95 -11.62
C GLY A 231 8.50 -3.03 -12.36
N ASN A 232 7.96 -2.01 -11.70
CA ASN A 232 6.92 -1.12 -12.22
C ASN A 232 5.73 -1.87 -12.87
N SER A 233 5.31 -3.00 -12.31
CA SER A 233 4.35 -3.88 -12.97
C SER A 233 3.18 -4.30 -12.08
N LEU A 234 2.04 -4.51 -12.73
CA LEU A 234 0.86 -5.15 -12.17
C LEU A 234 0.78 -6.55 -12.76
N LEU A 235 0.82 -7.56 -11.89
CA LEU A 235 0.85 -8.97 -12.25
C LEU A 235 -0.41 -9.66 -11.75
N ARG A 236 -0.88 -10.66 -12.51
CA ARG A 236 -1.88 -11.62 -12.05
C ARG A 236 -1.24 -12.98 -11.84
N VAL A 237 -1.51 -13.59 -10.70
CA VAL A 237 -1.13 -14.95 -10.35
C VAL A 237 -2.40 -15.80 -10.34
N ASP A 238 -2.47 -16.82 -11.17
CA ASP A 238 -3.60 -17.77 -11.15
C ASP A 238 -3.47 -18.80 -10.00
N GLU A 239 -4.48 -19.66 -9.84
CA GLU A 239 -4.47 -20.69 -8.79
C GLU A 239 -3.36 -21.73 -8.92
N ASP A 240 -2.79 -21.91 -10.11
CA ASP A 240 -1.67 -22.82 -10.37
C ASP A 240 -0.31 -22.12 -10.13
N GLY A 241 -0.31 -20.83 -9.82
CA GLY A 241 0.88 -20.01 -9.62
C GLY A 241 1.50 -19.47 -10.90
N ASN A 242 0.80 -19.50 -12.04
CA ASN A 242 1.30 -18.88 -13.27
C ASN A 242 1.13 -17.36 -13.21
N ILE A 243 2.17 -16.64 -13.63
CA ILE A 243 2.19 -15.18 -13.68
C ILE A 243 1.83 -14.70 -15.09
N SER A 244 0.92 -13.74 -15.18
CA SER A 244 0.63 -12.97 -16.38
C SER A 244 0.67 -11.46 -16.09
N LEU A 245 1.11 -10.67 -17.08
CA LEU A 245 1.20 -9.22 -16.97
C LEU A 245 -0.17 -8.57 -17.21
N LEU A 246 -0.60 -7.70 -16.31
CA LEU A 246 -1.80 -6.87 -16.47
C LEU A 246 -1.47 -5.45 -16.92
N ALA A 247 -0.40 -4.85 -16.39
CA ALA A 247 0.06 -3.53 -16.80
C ALA A 247 1.54 -3.29 -16.46
N VAL A 248 2.18 -2.41 -17.23
CA VAL A 248 3.49 -1.81 -16.93
C VAL A 248 3.30 -0.31 -16.78
N PHE A 249 3.90 0.26 -15.73
CA PHE A 249 3.82 1.69 -15.45
C PHE A 249 5.12 2.37 -15.87
N PRO A 250 5.10 3.23 -16.90
CA PRO A 250 6.31 3.79 -17.44
C PRO A 250 6.97 4.75 -16.44
N SER A 251 8.30 4.69 -16.39
CA SER A 251 9.08 5.77 -15.78
C SER A 251 8.77 7.09 -16.49
N ARG A 252 8.80 8.20 -15.76
CA ARG A 252 8.57 9.52 -16.36
C ARG A 252 9.74 9.92 -17.24
N THR A 253 9.43 10.65 -18.30
CA THR A 253 10.37 11.11 -19.34
C THR A 253 10.92 10.00 -20.25
N THR A 254 10.40 8.78 -20.16
CA THR A 254 10.49 7.76 -21.19
C THR A 254 9.21 7.79 -22.04
N THR A 255 9.29 7.94 -23.36
CA THR A 255 8.18 7.55 -24.27
C THR A 255 8.77 6.86 -25.47
N PRO A 256 8.42 5.62 -25.72
CA PRO A 256 9.55 4.68 -25.66
C PRO A 256 10.54 5.07 -24.52
N PRO A 257 11.85 5.25 -24.71
CA PRO A 257 12.92 4.41 -24.16
C PRO A 257 13.31 4.58 -22.67
N ARG A 258 13.71 3.46 -22.05
CA ARG A 258 14.81 3.36 -21.05
C ARG A 258 15.96 2.63 -21.78
N PRO A 259 17.18 3.19 -21.97
CA PRO A 259 18.04 3.75 -20.91
C PRO A 259 18.81 5.05 -21.29
N THR A 260 19.51 5.65 -20.33
CA THR A 260 20.91 6.11 -20.55
C THR A 260 21.71 6.24 -19.25
N PRO A 261 22.92 5.65 -19.19
CA PRO A 261 24.06 6.31 -18.58
C PRO A 261 24.43 7.53 -19.44
N GLY A 262 24.11 8.76 -19.01
CA GLY A 262 24.34 9.95 -19.85
C GLY A 262 23.65 11.28 -19.49
N GLY A 263 22.74 11.34 -18.50
CA GLY A 263 22.39 12.63 -17.86
C GLY A 263 20.96 13.17 -17.98
N VAL A 264 19.94 12.35 -18.26
CA VAL A 264 18.54 12.73 -17.98
C VAL A 264 18.10 12.03 -16.69
N ALA A 265 17.63 12.79 -15.70
CA ALA A 265 17.08 12.23 -14.47
C ALA A 265 15.68 11.67 -14.78
N LEU A 266 15.54 10.34 -14.79
CA LEU A 266 14.25 9.65 -14.88
C LEU A 266 13.67 9.51 -13.47
N THR A 267 12.34 9.59 -13.35
CA THR A 267 11.62 9.22 -12.12
C THR A 267 10.85 7.94 -12.39
N ASP A 268 11.21 6.83 -11.73
CA ASP A 268 10.46 5.57 -11.82
C ASP A 268 9.02 5.76 -11.31
N SER A 269 8.06 4.95 -11.79
CA SER A 269 6.66 5.05 -11.34
C SER A 269 6.54 4.56 -9.90
N VAL A 270 7.07 3.36 -9.61
CA VAL A 270 7.00 2.68 -8.32
C VAL A 270 5.54 2.51 -7.87
N PRO A 271 4.75 1.69 -8.56
CA PRO A 271 3.40 1.36 -8.11
C PRO A 271 3.48 0.64 -6.75
N THR A 272 2.55 0.91 -5.85
CA THR A 272 2.59 0.38 -4.48
C THR A 272 1.27 -0.28 -4.09
N SER A 273 0.16 0.14 -4.67
CA SER A 273 -1.18 -0.26 -4.23
C SER A 273 -2.06 -0.58 -5.41
N VAL A 274 -2.96 -1.55 -5.22
CA VAL A 274 -3.98 -1.92 -6.21
C VAL A 274 -5.29 -2.19 -5.51
N VAL A 275 -6.37 -1.59 -6.01
CA VAL A 275 -7.74 -1.84 -5.54
C VAL A 275 -8.70 -1.98 -6.70
N VAL A 276 -9.81 -2.70 -6.49
CA VAL A 276 -10.92 -2.74 -7.45
C VAL A 276 -11.83 -1.55 -7.18
N GLY A 277 -12.05 -0.73 -8.20
CA GLY A 277 -13.01 0.35 -8.13
C GLY A 277 -14.45 -0.14 -8.29
N PRO A 278 -15.42 0.72 -7.99
CA PRO A 278 -16.83 0.36 -8.00
C PRO A 278 -17.42 0.26 -9.43
N ASP A 279 -16.60 0.51 -10.46
CA ASP A 279 -16.85 0.22 -11.87
C ASP A 279 -16.23 -1.11 -12.34
N GLY A 280 -15.53 -1.83 -11.45
CA GLY A 280 -14.87 -3.09 -11.77
C GLY A 280 -13.56 -2.92 -12.55
N ALA A 281 -12.89 -1.78 -12.51
CA ALA A 281 -11.50 -1.67 -12.99
C ALA A 281 -10.51 -1.77 -11.82
N TYR A 282 -9.24 -2.07 -12.12
CA TYR A 282 -8.17 -1.91 -11.14
C TYR A 282 -7.71 -0.46 -11.11
N TYR A 283 -7.48 0.05 -9.90
CA TYR A 283 -6.91 1.36 -9.65
C TYR A 283 -5.57 1.19 -8.95
N VAL A 284 -4.51 1.75 -9.53
CA VAL A 284 -3.14 1.56 -9.08
C VAL A 284 -2.52 2.89 -8.67
N GLY A 285 -2.07 2.98 -7.42
CA GLY A 285 -1.42 4.16 -6.86
C GLY A 285 0.09 4.03 -6.92
N GLU A 286 0.78 5.15 -7.18
CA GLU A 286 2.24 5.15 -7.30
C GLU A 286 2.92 6.00 -6.22
N LEU A 287 4.16 5.65 -5.86
CA LEU A 287 4.96 6.43 -4.93
C LEU A 287 5.70 7.59 -5.62
N ALA A 288 5.98 7.44 -6.94
CA ALA A 288 6.90 8.23 -7.73
C ALA A 288 8.32 8.22 -7.16
N GLY A 289 9.23 7.50 -7.83
CA GLY A 289 10.58 7.19 -7.39
C GLY A 289 11.52 8.39 -7.20
N ILE A 290 12.83 8.10 -7.12
CA ILE A 290 13.87 9.13 -6.96
C ILE A 290 13.89 10.04 -8.21
N PRO A 291 14.05 11.37 -8.07
CA PRO A 291 14.32 12.11 -6.84
C PRO A 291 13.08 12.44 -6.00
N PHE A 292 13.14 12.13 -4.71
CA PHE A 292 12.05 12.45 -3.76
C PHE A 292 12.02 13.92 -3.32
N VAL A 293 13.02 14.73 -3.66
CA VAL A 293 13.20 16.14 -3.22
C VAL A 293 13.31 17.11 -4.39
N GLY A 294 12.99 18.38 -4.13
CA GLY A 294 13.27 19.50 -5.03
C GLY A 294 12.26 19.68 -6.16
N THR A 295 12.50 20.69 -7.00
CA THR A 295 11.60 21.09 -8.11
C THR A 295 11.54 20.09 -9.26
N LYS A 296 12.38 19.04 -9.21
CA LYS A 296 12.42 17.95 -10.18
C LYS A 296 11.66 16.71 -9.71
N ARG A 297 11.08 16.74 -8.50
CA ARG A 297 10.27 15.65 -7.98
C ARG A 297 8.96 15.59 -8.74
N ASP A 298 8.68 14.44 -9.33
CA ASP A 298 7.38 14.20 -9.95
C ASP A 298 6.29 13.88 -8.93
N LYS A 299 5.03 13.94 -9.39
CA LYS A 299 3.85 13.71 -8.57
C LYS A 299 3.20 12.39 -8.92
N SER A 300 2.63 11.76 -7.91
CA SER A 300 2.04 10.44 -8.04
C SER A 300 0.66 10.50 -8.65
N ASN A 301 0.47 9.70 -9.67
CA ASN A 301 -0.78 9.42 -10.33
C ASN A 301 -1.52 8.29 -9.61
N VAL A 302 -2.81 8.23 -9.89
CA VAL A 302 -3.57 6.98 -9.81
C VAL A 302 -3.87 6.55 -11.24
N TYR A 303 -3.52 5.33 -11.59
CA TYR A 303 -3.84 4.72 -12.87
C TYR A 303 -5.13 3.91 -12.78
N ARG A 304 -5.78 3.71 -13.91
CA ARG A 304 -6.90 2.79 -14.11
C ARG A 304 -6.51 1.76 -15.18
N VAL A 305 -6.74 0.49 -14.88
CA VAL A 305 -6.46 -0.66 -15.74
C VAL A 305 -7.72 -1.50 -15.86
N GLU A 306 -8.23 -1.67 -17.08
CA GLU A 306 -9.34 -2.55 -17.38
C GLU A 306 -8.86 -3.99 -17.63
N ALA A 307 -9.69 -4.98 -17.30
CA ALA A 307 -9.38 -6.37 -17.62
C ALA A 307 -9.25 -6.56 -19.14
N GLY A 308 -8.14 -7.15 -19.57
CA GLY A 308 -7.84 -7.38 -20.99
C GLY A 308 -7.38 -6.14 -21.77
N GLN A 309 -7.16 -5.00 -21.10
CA GLN A 309 -6.50 -3.84 -21.69
C GLN A 309 -5.08 -4.18 -22.13
N ASP A 310 -4.56 -3.44 -23.12
CA ASP A 310 -3.14 -3.48 -23.49
C ASP A 310 -2.25 -3.14 -22.28
N PRO A 311 -1.38 -4.06 -21.82
CA PRO A 311 -0.57 -3.87 -20.62
C PRO A 311 0.39 -2.67 -20.70
N ASP A 312 0.81 -2.26 -21.90
CA ASP A 312 1.77 -1.16 -22.07
C ASP A 312 1.10 0.23 -22.01
N HIS A 313 -0.23 0.28 -21.91
CA HIS A 313 -0.99 1.52 -22.03
C HIS A 313 -2.00 1.73 -20.90
N PRO A 314 -1.63 1.67 -19.61
CA PRO A 314 -2.53 2.02 -18.50
C PRO A 314 -3.02 3.47 -18.61
N THR A 315 -4.25 3.74 -18.20
CA THR A 315 -4.83 5.10 -18.28
C THR A 315 -4.55 5.87 -16.99
N VAL A 316 -4.02 7.09 -17.09
CA VAL A 316 -3.93 7.99 -15.91
C VAL A 316 -5.35 8.42 -15.53
N PHE A 317 -5.79 8.03 -14.34
CA PHE A 317 -7.11 8.34 -13.80
C PHE A 317 -7.10 9.63 -12.96
N LEU A 318 -6.13 9.77 -12.07
CA LEU A 318 -5.84 11.00 -11.35
C LEU A 318 -4.41 11.43 -11.64
N ASP A 319 -4.25 12.60 -12.26
CA ASP A 319 -2.94 13.17 -12.56
C ASP A 319 -2.33 13.80 -11.30
N GLY A 320 -1.18 13.31 -10.88
CA GLY A 320 -0.42 13.80 -9.74
C GLY A 320 -0.08 15.29 -9.81
N HIS A 321 0.15 15.85 -11.00
CA HIS A 321 0.45 17.28 -11.15
C HIS A 321 -0.77 18.16 -10.88
N VAL A 322 -1.97 17.60 -11.05
CA VAL A 322 -3.25 18.25 -10.73
C VAL A 322 -3.60 18.04 -9.25
N THR A 323 -3.60 16.78 -8.79
CA THR A 323 -3.98 16.40 -7.41
C THR A 323 -2.92 16.75 -6.37
N ARG A 324 -1.67 16.91 -6.80
CA ARG A 324 -0.46 17.15 -5.99
C ARG A 324 -0.07 15.99 -5.08
N PHE A 325 -0.55 14.78 -5.36
CA PHE A 325 -0.15 13.60 -4.60
C PHE A 325 1.36 13.33 -4.69
N ASN A 326 1.88 12.84 -3.57
CA ASN A 326 3.27 12.45 -3.35
C ASN A 326 3.26 10.95 -3.08
N ALA A 327 4.00 10.43 -2.10
CA ALA A 327 4.17 8.99 -1.93
C ALA A 327 2.86 8.26 -1.59
N ILE A 328 2.04 7.89 -2.58
CA ILE A 328 0.89 7.01 -2.40
C ILE A 328 1.45 5.64 -2.08
N ILE A 329 1.01 5.08 -0.96
CA ILE A 329 1.49 3.78 -0.48
C ILE A 329 0.36 2.76 -0.38
N ASP A 330 -0.87 3.23 -0.15
CA ASP A 330 -2.06 2.39 -0.13
C ASP A 330 -3.32 3.18 -0.48
N MET A 331 -4.37 2.48 -0.88
CA MET A 331 -5.67 3.04 -1.25
C MET A 331 -6.81 2.10 -0.88
N ALA A 332 -8.03 2.63 -0.72
CA ALA A 332 -9.26 1.84 -0.76
C ALA A 332 -10.45 2.68 -1.18
N PHE A 333 -11.44 2.03 -1.79
CA PHE A 333 -12.74 2.64 -2.03
C PHE A 333 -13.68 2.41 -0.84
N GLN A 334 -14.48 3.43 -0.53
CA GLN A 334 -15.66 3.31 0.33
C GLN A 334 -16.84 3.95 -0.38
N GLY A 335 -17.80 3.12 -0.80
CA GLY A 335 -18.80 3.54 -1.77
C GLY A 335 -18.11 3.90 -3.09
N ASP A 336 -18.35 5.11 -3.59
CA ASP A 336 -17.66 5.62 -4.78
C ASP A 336 -16.35 6.36 -4.44
N ASP A 337 -16.17 6.83 -3.22
CA ASP A 337 -15.03 7.69 -2.85
C ASP A 337 -13.74 6.89 -2.71
N LEU A 338 -12.65 7.49 -3.17
CA LEU A 338 -11.30 6.94 -3.05
C LEU A 338 -10.59 7.53 -1.83
N TYR A 339 -10.10 6.66 -0.96
CA TYR A 339 -9.24 7.00 0.17
C TYR A 339 -7.81 6.57 -0.15
N ILE A 340 -6.85 7.43 0.20
CA ILE A 340 -5.44 7.28 -0.15
C ILE A 340 -4.61 7.49 1.11
N VAL A 341 -3.69 6.57 1.39
CA VAL A 341 -2.58 6.81 2.33
C VAL A 341 -1.43 7.39 1.53
N GLN A 342 -1.01 8.59 1.94
CA GLN A 342 0.24 9.15 1.52
C GLN A 342 1.27 8.97 2.65
N HIS A 343 2.33 8.21 2.37
CA HIS A 343 3.37 7.88 3.35
C HIS A 343 4.11 9.14 3.85
N TRP A 344 4.29 10.13 2.97
CA TRP A 344 4.77 11.47 3.32
C TRP A 344 4.28 12.51 2.31
N THR A 345 4.11 13.76 2.76
CA THR A 345 3.68 14.87 1.89
C THR A 345 4.87 15.61 1.30
N MET A 346 5.86 15.90 2.13
CA MET A 346 7.16 16.38 1.68
C MET A 346 8.16 15.25 1.76
N ALA A 347 9.31 15.41 1.09
CA ALA A 347 10.33 14.37 1.12
C ALA A 347 10.71 13.97 2.55
N PRO A 348 11.07 12.69 2.77
CA PRO A 348 11.48 12.22 4.09
C PRO A 348 12.77 12.94 4.51
N ASP A 349 12.70 13.72 5.59
CA ASP A 349 13.87 14.30 6.27
C ASP A 349 14.24 13.52 7.56
N GLY A 350 13.59 12.37 7.77
CA GLY A 350 13.82 11.45 8.89
C GLY A 350 13.24 11.91 10.23
N THR A 351 12.67 13.12 10.31
CA THR A 351 12.12 13.68 11.55
C THR A 351 10.69 14.17 11.41
N ARG A 352 10.25 14.41 10.18
CA ARG A 352 8.95 14.98 9.89
C ARG A 352 7.84 13.93 9.82
N LYS A 353 6.80 14.17 10.60
CA LYS A 353 5.53 13.43 10.57
C LYS A 353 4.54 14.18 9.69
N ASP A 354 4.53 13.90 8.39
CA ASP A 354 3.62 14.54 7.44
C ASP A 354 2.91 13.57 6.50
N GLY A 355 2.86 12.30 6.88
CA GLY A 355 1.95 11.34 6.27
C GLY A 355 0.50 11.72 6.53
N ASN A 356 -0.39 11.32 5.63
CA ASN A 356 -1.81 11.63 5.74
C ASN A 356 -2.70 10.58 5.06
N VAL A 357 -3.97 10.62 5.47
CA VAL A 357 -5.08 9.98 4.78
C VAL A 357 -5.84 11.07 4.04
N ILE A 358 -6.05 10.86 2.75
CA ILE A 358 -6.74 11.79 1.86
C ILE A 358 -8.00 11.10 1.31
N ARG A 359 -9.11 11.82 1.26
CA ARG A 359 -10.32 11.43 0.53
C ARG A 359 -10.41 12.22 -0.76
N VAL A 360 -10.70 11.52 -1.86
CA VAL A 360 -11.07 12.08 -3.16
C VAL A 360 -12.53 11.74 -3.39
N ALA A 361 -13.37 12.76 -3.51
CA ALA A 361 -14.79 12.56 -3.78
C ALA A 361 -14.97 12.05 -5.21
N CYS A 362 -15.74 11.00 -5.40
CA CYS A 362 -16.00 10.45 -6.73
C CYS A 362 -17.48 10.09 -6.92
N GLY A 363 -17.87 9.85 -8.17
CA GLY A 363 -19.20 9.40 -8.51
C GLY A 363 -19.42 9.22 -10.01
N GLY A 364 -20.59 8.68 -10.37
CA GLY A 364 -20.97 8.42 -11.76
C GLY A 364 -20.42 7.11 -12.32
N ARG A 365 -20.92 6.74 -13.51
CA ARG A 365 -20.47 5.58 -14.29
C ARG A 365 -20.34 6.01 -15.77
N PRO A 366 -19.13 6.04 -16.36
CA PRO A 366 -17.82 5.68 -15.78
C PRO A 366 -17.46 6.54 -14.56
N LEU A 367 -16.63 6.00 -13.67
CA LEU A 367 -16.27 6.68 -12.42
C LEU A 367 -15.52 7.99 -12.72
N VAL A 368 -15.93 9.09 -12.07
CA VAL A 368 -15.28 10.40 -12.18
C VAL A 368 -15.01 10.92 -10.77
N CYS A 369 -13.80 11.41 -10.53
CA CYS A 369 -13.37 11.93 -9.24
C CYS A 369 -13.06 13.43 -9.32
N ASP A 370 -13.39 14.17 -8.26
CA ASP A 370 -12.91 15.53 -8.05
C ASP A 370 -11.46 15.50 -7.54
N GLY A 371 -10.53 15.30 -8.47
CA GLY A 371 -9.09 15.35 -8.20
C GLY A 371 -8.56 16.77 -7.90
N LEU A 372 -9.37 17.82 -8.05
CA LEU A 372 -8.93 19.21 -7.80
C LEU A 372 -9.03 19.59 -6.32
N HIS A 373 -9.91 18.94 -5.57
CA HIS A 373 -10.17 19.27 -4.17
C HIS A 373 -10.08 18.05 -3.23
N PRO A 374 -8.94 17.33 -3.21
CA PRO A 374 -8.74 16.26 -2.22
C PRO A 374 -8.84 16.83 -0.79
N THR A 375 -9.51 16.10 0.09
CA THR A 375 -9.70 16.49 1.50
C THR A 375 -8.84 15.63 2.40
N THR A 376 -8.06 16.24 3.29
CA THR A 376 -7.32 15.49 4.32
C THR A 376 -8.29 15.00 5.39
N VAL A 377 -8.38 13.67 5.54
CA VAL A 377 -9.18 13.01 6.59
C VAL A 377 -8.40 13.00 7.90
N LEU A 378 -7.12 12.63 7.85
CA LEU A 378 -6.22 12.64 8.99
C LEU A 378 -4.81 13.01 8.52
N GLY A 379 -4.14 13.92 9.21
CA GLY A 379 -2.78 14.34 8.89
C GLY A 379 -1.83 14.25 10.09
N GLY A 380 -0.53 14.42 9.84
CA GLY A 380 0.49 14.38 10.90
C GLY A 380 0.89 12.96 11.29
N LEU A 381 0.65 11.99 10.42
CA LEU A 381 1.04 10.59 10.60
C LEU A 381 2.56 10.43 10.38
N ASP A 382 3.12 9.39 11.00
CA ASP A 382 4.54 9.09 11.02
C ASP A 382 4.80 7.83 10.21
N GLY A 383 4.99 8.01 8.90
CA GLY A 383 5.17 6.90 7.97
C GLY A 383 4.00 5.90 7.98
N PRO A 384 2.75 6.32 7.69
CA PRO A 384 1.64 5.40 7.52
C PRO A 384 1.81 4.56 6.27
N THR A 385 1.30 3.34 6.26
CA THR A 385 1.68 2.32 5.25
C THR A 385 0.51 1.56 4.64
N SER A 386 -0.65 1.50 5.29
CA SER A 386 -1.84 0.87 4.75
C SER A 386 -3.11 1.46 5.32
N LEU A 387 -4.23 1.30 4.61
CA LEU A 387 -5.57 1.55 5.11
C LEU A 387 -6.53 0.42 4.76
N ALA A 388 -7.53 0.19 5.61
CA ALA A 388 -8.65 -0.71 5.30
C ALA A 388 -9.92 -0.25 6.01
N PHE A 389 -11.08 -0.41 5.35
CA PHE A 389 -12.38 -0.22 6.00
C PHE A 389 -12.81 -1.49 6.74
N GLY A 390 -13.18 -1.32 8.01
CA GLY A 390 -13.69 -2.40 8.84
C GLY A 390 -15.18 -2.68 8.62
N PRO A 391 -15.67 -3.85 9.09
CA PRO A 391 -17.09 -4.18 9.04
C PRO A 391 -17.97 -3.26 9.92
N ASP A 392 -17.35 -2.50 10.82
CA ASP A 392 -17.97 -1.45 11.63
C ASP A 392 -18.07 -0.10 10.90
N GLY A 393 -17.59 -0.02 9.65
CA GLY A 393 -17.56 1.21 8.85
C GLY A 393 -16.46 2.19 9.24
N ALA A 394 -15.63 1.87 10.22
CA ALA A 394 -14.48 2.70 10.59
C ALA A 394 -13.31 2.46 9.64
N LEU A 395 -12.45 3.47 9.53
CA LEU A 395 -11.21 3.38 8.76
C LEU A 395 -10.06 2.96 9.68
N TYR A 396 -9.30 1.95 9.28
CA TYR A 396 -8.12 1.45 9.99
C TYR A 396 -6.87 1.82 9.21
N VAL A 397 -5.84 2.32 9.90
CA VAL A 397 -4.60 2.79 9.26
C VAL A 397 -3.40 2.29 10.05
N THR A 398 -2.44 1.66 9.38
CA THR A 398 -1.13 1.37 9.99
C THR A 398 -0.26 2.61 9.99
N ASN A 399 0.37 2.88 11.13
CA ASN A 399 1.26 4.00 11.35
C ASN A 399 2.59 3.50 11.93
N HIS A 400 3.66 4.30 11.80
CA HIS A 400 5.02 3.90 12.17
C HIS A 400 5.55 2.69 11.39
N GLY A 401 5.10 2.48 10.15
CA GLY A 401 5.41 1.30 9.34
C GLY A 401 6.78 1.31 8.66
N ALA A 402 7.56 2.38 8.81
CA ALA A 402 8.95 2.47 8.32
C ALA A 402 9.89 3.04 9.39
N SER A 403 9.52 2.90 10.67
CA SER A 403 10.27 3.48 11.78
C SER A 403 11.46 2.57 12.14
N PRO A 404 12.65 3.11 12.47
CA PRO A 404 13.75 2.27 12.87
C PRO A 404 13.37 1.37 14.06
N ALA A 405 13.57 0.08 13.87
CA ALA A 405 13.38 -0.96 14.89
C ALA A 405 14.25 -0.75 16.14
N PHE A 406 15.37 -0.03 15.99
CA PHE A 406 16.29 0.28 17.09
C PHE A 406 16.42 1.79 17.33
N ALA A 407 16.40 2.19 18.60
CA ALA A 407 16.71 3.57 18.99
C ALA A 407 18.20 3.91 18.83
N SER A 408 19.10 2.91 18.86
CA SER A 408 20.53 3.03 18.54
C SER A 408 21.15 1.67 18.20
N ALA A 409 22.37 1.65 17.64
CA ALA A 409 23.10 0.41 17.33
C ALA A 409 23.44 -0.49 18.53
N THR A 410 23.22 -0.01 19.74
CA THR A 410 23.48 -0.75 21.00
C THR A 410 22.24 -0.93 21.85
N SER A 411 21.06 -0.48 21.40
CA SER A 411 19.80 -0.64 22.14
C SER A 411 19.11 -1.96 21.80
N GLU A 412 18.24 -2.41 22.68
CA GLU A 412 17.27 -3.46 22.36
C GLU A 412 16.29 -2.99 21.26
N HIS A 413 15.76 -3.96 20.52
CA HIS A 413 14.70 -3.77 19.55
C HIS A 413 13.44 -3.21 20.23
N LYS A 414 12.81 -2.20 19.64
CA LYS A 414 11.61 -1.55 20.16
C LYS A 414 10.58 -1.35 19.04
N PRO A 415 9.54 -2.19 18.96
CA PRO A 415 8.47 -1.98 18.01
C PRO A 415 7.67 -0.72 18.36
N LEU A 416 7.51 0.17 17.38
CA LEU A 416 6.78 1.43 17.50
C LEU A 416 5.47 1.43 16.70
N GLY A 417 5.27 0.41 15.86
CA GLY A 417 4.12 0.27 14.98
C GLY A 417 2.80 0.26 15.72
N GLU A 418 1.79 0.88 15.11
CA GLU A 418 0.43 0.92 15.65
C GLU A 418 -0.61 0.82 14.54
N VAL A 419 -1.83 0.43 14.92
CA VAL A 419 -3.02 0.56 14.08
C VAL A 419 -3.96 1.57 14.70
N LEU A 420 -4.32 2.59 13.93
CA LEU A 420 -5.29 3.61 14.26
C LEU A 420 -6.65 3.21 13.72
N ARG A 421 -7.70 3.27 14.55
CA ARG A 421 -9.10 3.22 14.16
C ARG A 421 -9.65 4.64 14.14
N ILE A 422 -10.25 5.04 13.03
CA ILE A 422 -10.74 6.39 12.76
C ILE A 422 -12.26 6.29 12.50
N ASP A 423 -13.05 6.87 13.40
CA ASP A 423 -14.48 7.04 13.17
C ASP A 423 -14.72 8.24 12.28
N LEU A 424 -15.18 8.00 11.05
CA LEU A 424 -15.46 9.06 10.07
C LEU A 424 -16.76 9.83 10.36
N GLY A 425 -17.50 9.44 11.40
CA GLY A 425 -18.85 9.94 11.68
C GLY A 425 -19.87 9.39 10.66
N SER A 426 -21.13 9.29 11.05
CA SER A 426 -22.19 9.11 10.05
C SER A 426 -22.25 10.39 9.22
N ALA A 427 -22.01 10.30 7.91
CA ALA A 427 -22.49 11.33 7.01
C ALA A 427 -24.00 11.45 7.28
N ASP A 428 -24.45 12.62 7.74
CA ASP A 428 -25.87 12.88 7.94
C ASP A 428 -26.58 12.57 6.62
N ASP A 429 -27.40 11.51 6.66
CA ASP A 429 -28.27 11.06 5.58
C ASP A 429 -29.33 12.17 5.40
N HIS A 430 -28.99 13.20 4.62
CA HIS A 430 -29.95 14.18 4.14
C HIS A 430 -30.74 13.55 2.99
N GLY A 431 -31.76 12.79 3.36
CA GLY A 431 -32.83 12.33 2.48
C GLY A 431 -33.75 13.44 2.00
#